data_AF-A0A7W7VUA6-F1
#
_entry.id   AF-A0A7W7VUA6-F1
#
_cell.length_a   1.000
_cell.length_b   1.000
_cell.length_c   1.000
_cell.angle_alpha   90.00
_cell.angle_beta   90.00
_cell.angle_gamma   90.00
#
_symmetry.space_group_name_H-M   'P 1'
#
loop_
_entity.id
_entity.type
_entity.pdbx_description
1 polymer ?
#
loop_
_entity_poly.entity_id
_entity_poly.type
_entity_poly.pdbx_seq_one_letter_code
_entity_poly.pdbx_strand_id
1 'polypeptide(L)'
;MNEARAERLRATIAARVARQEQAVRDLISPWLQPQERVRGSMDVQVDWLTPLRAPRRLRATKPVPPDGWDASAFDRVLRIVHHALLGWFLGLRRVVWSYPHGRPFTGGWSSQAGLFLLMVRTGPSRHRYYENDDAFLVFTDRRLLVLHRESGERLGELALHHLVVGEPKEREFRQAERVDLSFTDGSLLALTMGSSETKELRDLLAGRA
;
A
#
# COMPACT_ATOMS: atom_id res chain seq x y z
N MET A 1 8.04 -41.09 -16.62
CA MET A 1 8.30 -39.81 -17.33
C MET A 1 7.71 -38.57 -16.62
N ASN A 2 6.77 -38.71 -15.67
CA ASN A 2 6.13 -37.57 -15.00
C ASN A 2 6.90 -37.00 -13.79
N GLU A 3 7.68 -37.81 -13.07
CA GLU A 3 8.42 -37.37 -11.86
C GLU A 3 9.55 -36.40 -12.18
N ALA A 4 10.38 -36.68 -13.18
CA ALA A 4 11.47 -35.79 -13.59
C ALA A 4 10.97 -34.40 -14.05
N ARG A 5 9.74 -34.31 -14.58
CA ARG A 5 9.11 -33.03 -14.95
C ARG A 5 8.60 -32.30 -13.71
N ALA A 6 8.03 -33.01 -12.74
CA ALA A 6 7.58 -32.44 -11.47
C ALA A 6 8.76 -31.90 -10.63
N GLU A 7 9.89 -32.61 -10.59
CA GLU A 7 11.10 -32.16 -9.90
C GLU A 7 11.69 -30.90 -10.54
N ARG A 8 11.79 -30.85 -11.88
CA ARG A 8 12.22 -29.63 -12.59
C ARG A 8 11.29 -28.45 -12.32
N LEU A 9 9.98 -28.67 -12.28
CA LEU A 9 9.01 -27.61 -11.95
C LEU A 9 9.22 -27.11 -10.51
N ARG A 10 9.37 -28.01 -9.53
CA ARG A 10 9.63 -27.65 -8.13
C ARG A 10 10.93 -26.86 -7.97
N ALA A 11 12.01 -27.32 -8.60
CA ALA A 11 13.30 -26.62 -8.57
C ALA A 11 13.21 -25.22 -9.21
N THR A 12 12.47 -25.09 -10.31
CA THR A 12 12.25 -23.79 -10.97
C THR A 12 11.45 -22.83 -10.10
N ILE A 13 10.38 -23.33 -9.45
CA ILE A 13 9.57 -22.54 -8.52
C ILE A 13 10.40 -22.11 -7.32
N ALA A 14 11.14 -23.03 -6.69
CA ALA A 14 11.99 -22.72 -5.55
C ALA A 14 13.06 -21.67 -5.88
N ALA A 15 13.72 -21.79 -7.04
CA ALA A 15 14.71 -20.81 -7.49
C ALA A 15 14.07 -19.43 -7.74
N ARG A 16 12.83 -19.38 -8.25
CA ARG A 16 12.10 -18.12 -8.45
C ARG A 16 11.73 -17.47 -7.11
N VAL A 17 11.24 -18.25 -6.15
CA VAL A 17 10.91 -17.78 -4.80
C VAL A 17 12.16 -17.23 -4.10
N ALA A 18 13.27 -17.98 -4.11
CA ALA A 18 14.51 -17.52 -3.49
C ALA A 18 15.06 -16.21 -4.10
N ARG A 19 14.94 -16.03 -5.42
CA ARG A 19 15.30 -14.76 -6.07
C ARG A 19 14.39 -13.61 -5.65
N GLN A 20 13.10 -13.87 -5.51
CA GLN A 20 12.13 -12.87 -5.07
C GLN A 20 12.38 -12.47 -3.61
N GLU A 21 12.62 -13.44 -2.73
CA GLU A 21 12.98 -13.19 -1.32
C GLU A 21 14.27 -12.40 -1.20
N GLN A 22 15.30 -12.74 -1.99
CA GLN A 22 16.55 -11.98 -2.00
C GLN A 22 16.34 -10.55 -2.52
N ALA A 23 15.57 -10.36 -3.60
CA ALA A 23 15.26 -9.03 -4.14
C ALA A 23 14.50 -8.16 -3.12
N VAL A 24 13.51 -8.75 -2.42
CA VAL A 24 12.82 -8.09 -1.31
C VAL A 24 13.81 -7.74 -0.20
N ARG A 25 14.68 -8.68 0.18
CA ARG A 25 15.68 -8.45 1.22
C ARG A 25 16.63 -7.32 0.85
N ASP A 26 17.09 -7.25 -0.39
CA ASP A 26 17.97 -6.19 -0.88
C ASP A 26 17.24 -4.83 -0.86
N LEU A 27 15.95 -4.82 -1.20
CA LEU A 27 15.09 -3.64 -1.17
C LEU A 27 14.92 -3.06 0.25
N ILE A 28 14.76 -3.92 1.24
CA ILE A 28 14.46 -3.53 2.63
C ILE A 28 15.72 -3.30 3.47
N SER A 29 16.85 -3.92 3.09
CA SER A 29 18.11 -3.91 3.86
C SER A 29 18.57 -2.52 4.32
N PRO A 30 18.48 -1.44 3.51
CA PRO A 30 18.87 -0.10 3.94
C PRO A 30 18.04 0.46 5.11
N TRP A 31 16.84 -0.08 5.34
CA TRP A 31 15.87 0.44 6.31
C TRP A 31 15.80 -0.37 7.60
N LEU A 32 16.39 -1.57 7.60
CA LEU A 32 16.45 -2.44 8.77
C LEU A 32 17.47 -1.92 9.79
N GLN A 33 17.07 -1.88 11.05
CA GLN A 33 17.99 -1.65 12.15
C GLN A 33 18.87 -2.89 12.40
N PRO A 34 20.03 -2.72 13.04
CA PRO A 34 20.82 -3.86 13.50
C PRO A 34 19.97 -4.82 14.33
N GLN A 35 20.04 -6.11 13.98
CA GLN A 35 19.32 -7.22 14.63
C GLN A 35 17.79 -7.21 14.44
N GLU A 36 17.23 -6.27 13.67
CA GLU A 36 15.82 -6.29 13.29
C GLU A 36 15.55 -7.47 12.35
N ARG A 37 14.52 -8.25 12.65
CA ARG A 37 14.15 -9.45 11.88
C ARG A 37 12.86 -9.20 11.13
N VAL A 38 12.87 -9.56 9.85
CA VAL A 38 11.67 -9.51 9.00
C VAL A 38 10.82 -10.73 9.32
N ARG A 39 9.56 -10.49 9.67
CA ARG A 39 8.55 -11.53 9.93
C ARG A 39 7.75 -11.87 8.69
N GLY A 40 7.52 -10.89 7.83
CA GLY A 40 6.80 -11.08 6.57
C GLY A 40 6.69 -9.78 5.78
N SER A 41 6.25 -9.89 4.53
CA SER A 41 6.07 -8.73 3.66
C SER A 41 4.99 -8.99 2.63
N MET A 42 4.26 -7.96 2.23
CA MET A 42 3.17 -8.09 1.26
C MET A 42 2.97 -6.82 0.45
N ASP A 43 2.50 -7.01 -0.78
CA ASP A 43 2.04 -5.91 -1.62
C ASP A 43 0.64 -5.50 -1.17
N VAL A 44 0.41 -4.21 -0.98
CA VAL A 44 -0.91 -3.69 -0.68
C VAL A 44 -1.21 -2.48 -1.55
N GLN A 45 -2.48 -2.33 -1.87
CA GLN A 45 -3.00 -1.11 -2.45
C GLN A 45 -3.97 -0.46 -1.48
N VAL A 46 -3.99 0.86 -1.45
CA VAL A 46 -5.07 1.56 -0.74
C VAL A 46 -6.36 1.41 -1.56
N ASP A 47 -7.47 1.05 -0.92
CA ASP A 47 -8.76 0.89 -1.60
C ASP A 47 -9.11 2.16 -2.41
N TRP A 48 -9.51 2.00 -3.66
CA TRP A 48 -9.79 3.10 -4.60
C TRP A 48 -10.94 4.01 -4.14
N LEU A 49 -11.75 3.59 -3.18
CA LEU A 49 -12.79 4.40 -2.54
C LEU A 49 -12.23 5.31 -1.42
N THR A 50 -10.98 5.14 -0.99
CA THR A 50 -10.33 6.07 -0.06
C THR A 50 -10.07 7.44 -0.70
N PRO A 51 -9.94 8.53 0.09
CA PRO A 51 -9.63 9.85 -0.46
C PRO A 51 -8.34 9.85 -1.32
N LEU A 52 -8.48 10.17 -2.61
CA LEU A 52 -7.35 10.20 -3.56
C LEU A 52 -6.24 11.17 -3.16
N ARG A 53 -6.62 12.28 -2.53
CA ARG A 53 -5.73 13.40 -2.30
C ARG A 53 -5.82 13.85 -0.86
N ALA A 54 -4.66 13.84 -0.19
CA ALA A 54 -4.47 14.52 1.07
C ALA A 54 -4.78 16.03 0.94
N PRO A 55 -5.29 16.69 2.00
CA PRO A 55 -5.43 18.13 2.06
C PRO A 55 -4.08 18.80 1.74
N ARG A 56 -4.09 19.89 0.96
CA ARG A 56 -2.85 20.57 0.52
C ARG A 56 -1.90 20.89 1.68
N ARG A 57 -2.44 21.33 2.81
CA ARG A 57 -1.69 21.67 4.04
C ARG A 57 -0.97 20.48 4.70
N LEU A 58 -1.36 19.24 4.37
CA LEU A 58 -0.80 18.00 4.94
C LEU A 58 0.12 17.26 3.96
N ARG A 59 0.33 17.79 2.76
CA ARG A 59 1.19 17.14 1.77
C ARG A 59 2.64 17.50 2.07
N ALA A 60 3.51 16.50 2.13
CA ALA A 60 4.95 16.72 2.24
C ALA A 60 5.46 17.50 1.03
N THR A 61 6.25 18.55 1.22
CA THR A 61 6.82 19.35 0.12
C THR A 61 7.67 18.46 -0.80
N LYS A 62 7.27 18.30 -2.07
CA LYS A 62 8.09 17.59 -3.05
C LYS A 62 9.25 18.49 -3.51
N PRO A 63 10.45 17.94 -3.76
CA PRO A 63 11.51 18.71 -4.39
C PRO A 63 11.00 19.22 -5.75
N VAL A 64 11.10 20.54 -5.95
CA VAL A 64 10.83 21.15 -7.25
C VAL A 64 11.89 20.59 -8.20
N PRO A 65 11.52 19.97 -9.33
CA PRO A 65 12.51 19.50 -10.29
C PRO A 65 13.32 20.69 -10.79
N PRO A 66 14.61 20.50 -11.13
CA PRO A 66 15.45 21.58 -11.65
C PRO A 66 14.75 22.26 -12.82
N ASP A 67 14.70 23.60 -12.79
CA ASP A 67 14.16 24.43 -13.85
C ASP A 67 14.79 24.03 -15.18
N GLY A 68 13.97 23.52 -16.12
CA GLY A 68 14.45 23.09 -17.43
C GLY A 68 13.64 21.99 -18.11
N TRP A 69 12.71 21.31 -17.42
CA TRP A 69 11.88 20.30 -18.07
C TRP A 69 10.60 20.91 -18.65
N ASP A 70 10.68 21.26 -19.93
CA ASP A 70 9.66 21.92 -20.71
C ASP A 70 8.50 20.97 -21.05
N ALA A 71 7.65 20.70 -20.06
CA ALA A 71 6.33 20.13 -20.34
C ALA A 71 5.51 21.22 -21.03
N SER A 72 5.32 21.07 -22.34
CA SER A 72 4.59 22.01 -23.18
C SER A 72 3.27 22.41 -22.51
N ALA A 73 2.87 23.68 -22.65
CA ALA A 73 1.64 24.20 -22.04
C ALA A 73 0.42 23.32 -22.38
N PHE A 74 0.41 22.68 -23.55
CA PHE A 74 -0.60 21.73 -23.99
C PHE A 74 -0.65 20.45 -23.12
N ASP A 75 0.49 19.84 -22.82
CA ASP A 75 0.58 18.66 -21.93
C ASP A 75 0.15 19.03 -20.50
N ARG A 76 0.37 20.28 -20.06
CA ARG A 76 -0.19 20.79 -18.80
C ARG A 76 -1.71 20.90 -18.84
N VAL A 77 -2.29 21.48 -19.89
CA VAL A 77 -3.75 21.67 -20.02
C VAL A 77 -4.48 20.33 -20.16
N LEU A 78 -4.00 19.44 -21.03
CA LEU A 78 -4.59 18.10 -21.22
C LEU A 78 -4.58 17.30 -19.92
N ARG A 79 -3.52 17.40 -19.11
CA ARG A 79 -3.49 16.77 -17.78
C ARG A 79 -4.43 17.43 -16.79
N ILE A 80 -4.56 18.77 -16.76
CA ILE A 80 -5.55 19.43 -15.89
C ILE A 80 -6.96 18.93 -16.23
N VAL A 81 -7.29 18.85 -17.52
CA VAL A 81 -8.59 18.35 -18.01
C VAL A 81 -8.76 16.86 -17.68
N HIS A 82 -7.75 16.03 -17.95
CA HIS A 82 -7.77 14.59 -17.63
C HIS A 82 -7.94 14.34 -16.13
N HIS A 83 -7.18 15.02 -15.27
CA HIS A 83 -7.31 14.91 -13.81
C HIS A 83 -8.64 15.46 -13.29
N ALA A 84 -9.19 16.51 -13.92
CA ALA A 84 -10.50 17.03 -13.56
C ALA A 84 -11.61 16.03 -13.95
N LEU A 85 -11.55 15.45 -15.15
CA LEU A 85 -12.50 14.45 -15.63
C LEU A 85 -12.40 13.14 -14.84
N LEU A 86 -11.20 12.58 -14.64
CA LEU A 86 -11.00 11.40 -13.79
C LEU A 86 -11.39 11.69 -12.35
N GLY A 87 -11.05 12.85 -11.80
CA GLY A 87 -11.45 13.24 -10.46
C GLY A 87 -12.96 13.33 -10.30
N TRP A 88 -13.66 13.85 -11.31
CA TRP A 88 -15.13 13.92 -11.36
C TRP A 88 -15.75 12.52 -11.50
N PHE A 89 -15.30 11.71 -12.46
CA PHE A 89 -15.80 10.35 -12.69
C PHE A 89 -15.53 9.43 -11.49
N LEU A 90 -14.31 9.45 -10.94
CA LEU A 90 -13.95 8.68 -9.75
C LEU A 90 -14.65 9.22 -8.50
N GLY A 91 -14.89 10.53 -8.40
CA GLY A 91 -15.66 11.14 -7.32
C GLY A 91 -17.12 10.70 -7.32
N LEU A 92 -17.78 10.77 -8.49
CA LEU A 92 -19.16 10.35 -8.66
C LEU A 92 -19.31 8.83 -8.46
N ARG A 93 -18.40 8.04 -9.05
CA ARG A 93 -18.31 6.60 -8.82
C ARG A 93 -18.06 6.29 -7.34
N ARG A 94 -17.20 7.03 -6.65
CA ARG A 94 -16.99 6.82 -5.22
C ARG A 94 -18.27 7.07 -4.42
N VAL A 95 -18.99 8.16 -4.67
CA VAL A 95 -20.24 8.45 -3.95
C VAL A 95 -21.28 7.34 -4.17
N VAL A 96 -21.46 6.92 -5.43
CA VAL A 96 -22.44 5.87 -5.78
C VAL A 96 -22.03 4.51 -5.21
N TRP A 97 -20.74 4.17 -5.23
CA TRP A 97 -20.24 2.85 -4.85
C TRP A 97 -19.87 2.73 -3.36
N SER A 98 -19.72 3.84 -2.63
CA SER A 98 -19.43 3.82 -1.18
C SER A 98 -20.56 3.19 -0.36
N TYR A 99 -21.81 3.28 -0.82
CA TYR A 99 -22.95 2.77 -0.08
C TYR A 99 -22.94 1.22 0.07
N PRO A 100 -22.76 0.43 -1.01
CA PRO A 100 -22.63 -1.02 -0.88
C PRO A 100 -21.24 -1.51 -0.40
N HIS A 101 -20.19 -0.67 -0.44
CA HIS A 101 -18.81 -1.11 -0.13
C HIS A 101 -18.38 -0.91 1.33
N GLY A 102 -19.25 -0.35 2.16
CA GLY A 102 -18.89 0.09 3.51
C GLY A 102 -17.96 1.31 3.49
N ARG A 103 -17.56 1.78 4.67
CA ARG A 103 -16.66 2.94 4.79
C ARG A 103 -15.21 2.49 4.58
N PRO A 104 -14.53 2.88 3.48
CA PRO A 104 -13.13 2.51 3.24
C PRO A 104 -12.14 3.30 4.12
N PHE A 105 -12.62 4.36 4.77
CA PHE A 105 -11.81 5.23 5.61
C PHE A 105 -12.68 5.88 6.70
N THR A 106 -12.23 5.82 7.95
CA THR A 106 -12.80 6.53 9.11
C THR A 106 -11.68 7.10 9.99
N GLY A 107 -11.99 8.10 10.83
CA GLY A 107 -11.03 8.72 11.78
C GLY A 107 -10.46 10.07 11.35
N GLY A 108 -10.44 10.37 10.04
CA GLY A 108 -9.95 11.65 9.52
C GLY A 108 -8.42 11.72 9.43
N TRP A 109 -7.89 12.84 8.92
CA TRP A 109 -6.48 12.93 8.53
C TRP A 109 -5.47 12.96 9.69
N SER A 110 -5.94 13.28 10.91
CA SER A 110 -5.13 13.28 12.12
C SER A 110 -5.11 11.94 12.85
N SER A 111 -5.93 10.97 12.40
CA SER A 111 -5.98 9.63 13.00
C SER A 111 -4.81 8.77 12.51
N GLN A 112 -4.57 7.61 13.15
CA GLN A 112 -3.55 6.65 12.74
C GLN A 112 -3.78 6.15 11.31
N ALA A 113 -5.03 5.85 10.94
CA ALA A 113 -5.41 5.55 9.54
C ALA A 113 -5.10 6.72 8.60
N GLY A 114 -5.39 7.95 9.02
CA GLY A 114 -5.10 9.16 8.25
C GLY A 114 -3.60 9.38 8.05
N LEU A 115 -2.80 9.17 9.09
CA LEU A 115 -1.35 9.25 9.05
C LEU A 115 -0.76 8.15 8.15
N PHE A 116 -1.24 6.91 8.23
CA PHE A 116 -0.84 5.85 7.30
C PHE A 116 -1.18 6.23 5.85
N LEU A 117 -2.40 6.72 5.61
CA LEU A 117 -2.82 7.16 4.28
C LEU A 117 -1.93 8.31 3.77
N LEU A 118 -1.53 9.23 4.64
CA LEU A 118 -0.57 10.29 4.31
C LEU A 118 0.82 9.71 3.98
N MET A 119 1.32 8.72 4.73
CA MET A 119 2.60 8.07 4.43
C MET A 119 2.56 7.43 3.05
N VAL A 120 1.52 6.64 2.74
CA VAL A 120 1.41 5.97 1.44
C VAL A 120 1.28 7.00 0.32
N ARG A 121 0.33 7.93 0.43
CA ARG A 121 0.00 8.89 -0.65
C ARG A 121 1.03 9.99 -0.83
N THR A 122 1.70 10.40 0.25
CA THR A 122 2.55 11.59 0.30
C THR A 122 3.95 11.38 0.82
N GLY A 123 4.31 10.14 1.14
CA GLY A 123 5.66 9.79 1.55
C GLY A 123 6.72 10.26 0.55
N PRO A 124 7.98 10.33 0.98
CA PRO A 124 9.10 10.87 0.20
C PRO A 124 9.43 9.95 -0.98
N SER A 125 8.57 9.95 -1.98
CA SER A 125 8.82 9.33 -3.26
C SER A 125 9.56 10.34 -4.12
N ARG A 126 10.63 9.93 -4.80
CA ARG A 126 11.21 10.73 -5.90
C ARG A 126 10.23 10.96 -7.06
N HIS A 127 9.11 10.24 -7.09
CA HIS A 127 8.02 10.46 -8.03
C HIS A 127 7.41 11.84 -7.90
N ARG A 128 7.15 12.48 -9.04
CA ARG A 128 6.69 13.88 -9.14
C ARG A 128 5.24 14.08 -8.65
N TYR A 129 4.42 13.03 -8.62
CA TYR A 129 2.98 13.12 -8.35
C TYR A 129 2.57 12.32 -7.11
N TYR A 130 1.53 12.76 -6.40
CA TYR A 130 1.00 12.09 -5.20
C TYR A 130 -0.02 11.04 -5.62
N GLU A 131 0.45 9.98 -6.30
CA GLU A 131 -0.39 8.92 -6.87
C GLU A 131 0.18 7.55 -6.52
N ASN A 132 0.74 7.42 -5.31
CA ASN A 132 1.14 6.13 -4.79
C ASN A 132 -0.12 5.45 -4.24
N ASP A 133 -0.71 4.58 -5.07
CA ASP A 133 -1.72 3.61 -4.64
C ASP A 133 -1.05 2.33 -4.11
N ASP A 134 0.17 2.04 -4.59
CA ASP A 134 0.95 0.86 -4.25
C ASP A 134 1.89 1.11 -3.06
N ALA A 135 1.73 0.29 -2.03
CA ALA A 135 2.65 0.22 -0.90
C ALA A 135 3.13 -1.21 -0.70
N PHE A 136 4.34 -1.35 -0.23
CA PHE A 136 4.91 -2.61 0.20
C PHE A 136 5.06 -2.58 1.72
N LEU A 137 4.32 -3.45 2.39
CA LEU A 137 4.32 -3.56 3.84
C LEU A 137 5.35 -4.58 4.27
N VAL A 138 6.22 -4.21 5.20
CA VAL A 138 7.23 -5.10 5.77
C VAL A 138 7.06 -5.16 7.27
N PHE A 139 6.62 -6.31 7.76
CA PHE A 139 6.43 -6.58 9.18
C PHE A 139 7.76 -7.03 9.75
N THR A 140 8.26 -6.31 10.74
CA THR A 140 9.44 -6.72 11.50
C THR A 140 9.04 -7.20 12.89
N ASP A 141 10.01 -7.62 13.70
CA ASP A 141 9.82 -7.89 15.12
C ASP A 141 9.56 -6.62 15.94
N ARG A 142 9.78 -5.43 15.37
CA ARG A 142 9.70 -4.14 16.10
C ARG A 142 8.64 -3.19 15.56
N ARG A 143 8.44 -3.15 14.24
CA ARG A 143 7.62 -2.12 13.57
C ARG A 143 7.09 -2.62 12.23
N LEU A 144 6.12 -1.90 11.71
CA LEU A 144 5.69 -1.99 10.33
C LEU A 144 6.45 -0.92 9.53
N LEU A 145 7.25 -1.35 8.55
CA LEU A 145 7.81 -0.45 7.55
C LEU A 145 6.85 -0.36 6.37
N VAL A 146 6.61 0.87 5.91
CA VAL A 146 5.80 1.14 4.72
C VAL A 146 6.76 1.64 3.65
N LEU A 147 6.93 0.87 2.59
CA LEU A 147 7.86 1.17 1.50
C LEU A 147 7.08 1.38 0.20
N HIS A 148 7.71 2.09 -0.74
CA HIS A 148 7.22 2.18 -2.10
C HIS A 148 7.56 0.89 -2.85
N ARG A 149 6.58 0.28 -3.51
CA ARG A 149 6.72 -1.06 -4.11
C ARG A 149 7.87 -1.18 -5.11
N GLU A 150 7.96 -0.21 -6.03
CA GLU A 150 8.95 -0.29 -7.12
C GLU A 150 10.33 0.22 -6.72
N SER A 151 10.38 1.27 -5.89
CA SER A 151 11.63 1.97 -5.57
C SER A 151 12.26 1.50 -4.26
N GLY A 152 11.50 0.83 -3.40
CA GLY A 152 11.93 0.47 -2.06
C GLY A 152 12.11 1.65 -1.12
N GLU A 153 11.74 2.86 -1.53
CA GLU A 153 11.89 4.05 -0.70
C GLU A 153 10.96 3.96 0.52
N ARG A 154 11.48 4.28 1.71
CA ARG A 154 10.67 4.31 2.92
C ARG A 154 9.65 5.45 2.87
N LEU A 155 8.38 5.09 2.80
CA LEU A 155 7.24 6.00 2.86
C LEU A 155 6.91 6.40 4.30
N GLY A 156 7.13 5.49 5.23
CA GLY A 156 6.94 5.74 6.66
C GLY A 156 7.16 4.50 7.51
N GLU A 157 6.86 4.62 8.80
CA GLU A 157 6.91 3.52 9.76
C GLU A 157 5.78 3.67 10.79
N LEU A 158 5.28 2.53 11.25
CA LEU A 158 4.27 2.45 12.30
C LEU A 158 4.69 1.45 13.36
N ALA A 159 4.35 1.74 14.62
CA ALA A 159 4.47 0.76 15.68
C ALA A 159 3.40 -0.33 15.49
N LEU A 160 3.78 -1.61 15.63
CA LEU A 160 2.85 -2.72 15.40
C LEU A 160 1.65 -2.71 16.33
N HIS A 161 1.82 -2.23 17.56
CA HIS A 161 0.75 -2.15 18.54
C HIS A 161 -0.36 -1.15 18.17
N HIS A 162 -0.14 -0.28 17.17
CA HIS A 162 -1.18 0.60 16.64
C HIS A 162 -2.15 -0.11 15.69
N LEU A 163 -1.82 -1.32 15.22
CA LEU A 163 -2.56 -2.05 14.20
C LEU A 163 -3.41 -3.16 14.83
N VAL A 164 -4.67 -3.21 14.41
CA VAL A 164 -5.61 -4.28 14.73
C VAL A 164 -6.24 -4.74 13.42
N VAL A 165 -6.14 -6.03 13.08
CA VAL A 165 -6.86 -6.52 11.91
C VAL A 165 -8.34 -6.55 12.23
N GLY A 166 -9.14 -5.81 11.47
CA GLY A 166 -10.59 -5.98 11.53
C GLY A 166 -10.95 -7.39 11.06
N GLU A 167 -11.90 -8.04 11.73
CA GLU A 167 -12.49 -9.27 11.23
C GLU A 167 -12.89 -9.07 9.76
N PRO A 168 -12.50 -9.96 8.84
CA PRO A 168 -13.03 -9.93 7.49
C PRO A 168 -14.53 -10.07 7.62
N LYS A 169 -15.27 -8.99 7.34
CA LYS A 169 -16.69 -9.16 7.15
C LYS A 169 -16.82 -10.07 5.93
N GLU A 170 -17.50 -11.21 6.09
CA GLU A 170 -17.96 -12.02 4.97
C GLU A 170 -18.84 -11.13 4.10
N ARG A 171 -18.21 -10.43 3.16
CA ARG A 171 -18.85 -9.53 2.22
C ARG A 171 -18.91 -10.26 0.89
N GLU A 172 -19.97 -9.99 0.15
CA GLU A 172 -20.30 -10.60 -1.14
C GLU A 172 -19.07 -10.72 -2.05
N PHE A 173 -19.11 -11.71 -2.97
CA PHE A 173 -18.12 -12.14 -3.98
C PHE A 173 -17.24 -11.06 -4.65
N ARG A 174 -17.57 -9.77 -4.54
CA ARG A 174 -16.86 -8.64 -5.15
C ARG A 174 -15.77 -8.01 -4.25
N GLN A 175 -15.52 -8.53 -3.05
CA GLN A 175 -14.58 -7.93 -2.08
C GLN A 175 -13.57 -8.93 -1.47
N ALA A 176 -13.30 -10.06 -2.12
CA ALA A 176 -12.41 -11.10 -1.59
C ALA A 176 -10.96 -10.63 -1.35
N GLU A 177 -10.53 -9.58 -2.06
CA GLU A 177 -9.19 -9.00 -1.98
C GLU A 177 -9.10 -7.81 -1.01
N ARG A 178 -10.22 -7.43 -0.37
CA ARG A 178 -10.25 -6.26 0.51
C ARG A 178 -10.02 -6.66 1.96
N VAL A 179 -9.13 -5.93 2.64
CA VAL A 179 -8.87 -6.04 4.06
C VAL A 179 -9.06 -4.68 4.74
N ASP A 180 -9.87 -4.64 5.79
CA ASP A 180 -10.06 -3.45 6.61
C ASP A 180 -9.03 -3.47 7.76
N LEU A 181 -8.01 -2.62 7.70
CA LEU A 181 -7.09 -2.35 8.81
C LEU A 181 -7.77 -1.43 9.82
N SER A 182 -7.90 -1.89 11.05
CA SER A 182 -8.35 -1.07 12.17
C SER A 182 -7.16 -0.59 12.98
N PHE A 183 -7.29 0.58 13.57
CA PHE A 183 -6.24 1.20 14.36
C PHE A 183 -6.69 1.36 15.81
N THR A 184 -5.73 1.46 16.73
CA THR A 184 -6.02 1.58 18.17
C THR A 184 -6.84 2.81 18.55
N ASP A 185 -6.78 3.87 17.73
CA ASP A 185 -7.59 5.07 17.90
C ASP A 185 -9.02 4.94 17.34
N GLY A 186 -9.42 3.73 16.92
CA GLY A 186 -10.73 3.43 16.34
C GLY A 186 -10.87 3.86 14.88
N SER A 187 -9.80 4.39 14.26
CA SER A 187 -9.79 4.70 12.84
C SER A 187 -9.65 3.43 11.99
N LEU A 188 -10.11 3.50 10.74
CA LEU A 188 -10.15 2.36 9.83
C LEU A 188 -9.63 2.77 8.46
N LEU A 189 -8.88 1.88 7.82
CA LEU A 189 -8.45 2.01 6.43
C LEU A 189 -8.63 0.69 5.67
N ALA A 190 -9.31 0.76 4.54
CA ALA A 190 -9.42 -0.36 3.62
C ALA A 190 -8.21 -0.44 2.70
N LEU A 191 -7.66 -1.64 2.60
CA LEU A 191 -6.61 -2.01 1.66
C LEU A 191 -7.13 -3.10 0.71
N THR A 192 -6.53 -3.18 -0.47
CA THR A 192 -6.69 -4.27 -1.43
C THR A 192 -5.38 -5.06 -1.49
N MET A 193 -5.45 -6.38 -1.42
CA MET A 193 -4.31 -7.30 -1.50
C MET A 193 -4.78 -8.66 -2.03
N GLY A 194 -3.85 -9.50 -2.47
CA GLY A 194 -4.17 -10.85 -2.92
C GLY A 194 -4.83 -11.69 -1.82
N SER A 195 -5.68 -12.65 -2.22
CA SER A 195 -6.36 -13.53 -1.26
C SER A 195 -5.41 -14.34 -0.36
N SER A 196 -4.23 -14.72 -0.88
CA SER A 196 -3.18 -15.37 -0.10
C SER A 196 -2.55 -14.42 0.94
N GLU A 197 -2.28 -13.17 0.54
CA GLU A 197 -1.67 -12.13 1.39
C GLU A 197 -2.59 -11.74 2.54
N THR A 198 -3.91 -11.74 2.30
CA THR A 198 -4.92 -11.47 3.34
C THR A 198 -4.82 -12.44 4.51
N LYS A 199 -4.57 -13.73 4.24
CA LYS A 199 -4.42 -14.75 5.28
C LYS A 199 -3.10 -14.54 6.03
N GLU A 200 -2.02 -14.33 5.29
CA GLU A 200 -0.69 -14.09 5.84
C GLU A 200 -0.65 -12.86 6.76
N LEU A 201 -1.31 -11.76 6.36
CA LEU A 201 -1.45 -10.55 7.18
C LEU A 201 -2.09 -10.83 8.53
N ARG A 202 -3.12 -11.69 8.58
CA ARG A 202 -3.76 -12.08 9.84
C ARG A 202 -2.82 -12.91 10.69
N ASP A 203 -2.12 -13.87 10.10
CA ASP A 203 -1.19 -14.74 10.83
C ASP A 203 -0.02 -13.91 11.42
N LEU A 204 0.49 -12.93 10.67
CA LEU A 204 1.51 -11.98 11.13
C LEU A 204 1.04 -11.11 12.29
N LEU A 205 -0.15 -10.53 12.19
CA LEU A 205 -0.70 -9.64 13.21
C LEU A 205 -1.24 -10.38 14.44
N ALA A 206 -1.68 -11.63 14.29
CA ALA A 206 -2.04 -12.51 15.41
C ALA A 206 -0.82 -13.08 16.16
N GLY A 207 0.40 -12.77 15.69
CA GLY A 207 1.64 -13.26 16.32
C GLY A 207 1.93 -14.74 16.07
N ARG A 208 1.34 -15.35 15.03
CA ARG A 208 1.48 -16.78 14.69
C ARG A 208 2.48 -17.08 13.56
N ALA A 209 3.23 -16.08 13.11
CA ALA A 209 4.35 -16.23 12.17
C ALA A 209 5.70 -16.20 12.88
#